data_AF-A0A497DHR8-F1
#
_entry.id   AF-A0A497DHR8-F1
#
_cell.length_a   1.000
_cell.length_b   1.000
_cell.length_c   1.000
_cell.angle_alpha   90.00
_cell.angle_beta   90.00
_cell.angle_gamma   90.00
#
_symmetry.space_group_name_H-M   'P 1'
#
loop_
_entity.id
_entity.type
_entity.pdbx_description
1 polymer ?
#
loop_
_entity_poly.entity_id
_entity_poly.type
_entity_poly.pdbx_seq_one_letter_code
_entity_poly.pdbx_strand_id
1 'polypeptide(L)'
;MGVLKESFHFIKKKNLPRNILQSRERIRKTDLDIELSNEKVMLFRNQITLLNNPDQLDDFEGITQILRYNIWDLTLKIDDPEKEIYYVEKHGLKQIIVNRVYYFHLIIRYLVNGQSVITTHRIAASKQRIKRIELIQ
;
A
#
# COMPACT_ATOMS: atom_id res chain seq x y z
N MET A 1 14.04 -23.23 -17.31
CA MET A 1 14.75 -21.95 -17.07
C MET A 1 13.79 -20.79 -17.31
N GLY A 2 13.97 -19.65 -16.64
CA GLY A 2 13.04 -18.51 -16.73
C GLY A 2 13.76 -17.19 -16.45
N VAL A 3 13.10 -16.08 -16.77
CA VAL A 3 13.57 -14.72 -16.54
C VAL A 3 12.66 -14.03 -15.54
N LEU A 4 13.26 -13.47 -14.49
CA LEU A 4 12.61 -12.59 -13.53
C LEU A 4 13.04 -11.15 -13.81
N LYS A 5 12.08 -10.25 -14.01
CA LYS A 5 12.31 -8.81 -14.14
C LYS A 5 11.54 -8.06 -13.07
N GLU A 6 12.25 -7.30 -12.26
CA GLU A 6 11.68 -6.46 -11.22
C GLU A 6 12.00 -4.99 -11.47
N SER A 7 11.08 -4.12 -11.10
CA SER A 7 11.31 -2.68 -11.16
C SER A 7 10.56 -1.95 -10.05
N PHE A 8 11.17 -0.91 -9.53
CA PHE A 8 10.59 -0.05 -8.51
C PHE A 8 10.83 1.42 -8.86
N HIS A 9 9.76 2.20 -8.99
CA HIS A 9 9.86 3.62 -9.33
C HIS A 9 8.74 4.43 -8.70
N PHE A 10 9.02 5.70 -8.42
CA PHE A 10 7.98 6.67 -8.10
C PHE A 10 7.32 7.18 -9.37
N ILE A 11 5.98 7.22 -9.39
CA ILE A 11 5.22 7.73 -10.53
C ILE A 11 4.26 8.84 -10.10
N LYS A 12 3.85 9.66 -11.06
CA LYS A 12 2.78 10.65 -10.85
C LYS A 12 1.43 9.93 -10.91
N LYS A 13 0.47 10.37 -10.11
CA LYS A 13 -0.91 9.84 -10.10
C LYS A 13 -1.53 9.75 -11.51
N LYS A 14 -1.27 10.74 -12.37
CA LYS A 14 -1.75 10.77 -13.77
C LYS A 14 -1.27 9.60 -14.65
N ASN A 15 -0.19 8.93 -14.25
CA ASN A 15 0.37 7.78 -14.97
C ASN A 15 -0.20 6.45 -14.47
N LEU A 16 -1.11 6.47 -13.49
CA LEU A 16 -1.77 5.25 -13.01
C LEU A 16 -2.79 4.75 -14.03
N PRO A 17 -2.87 3.43 -14.25
CA PRO A 17 -3.94 2.82 -15.03
C PRO A 17 -5.33 3.15 -14.46
N ARG A 18 -6.34 3.29 -15.34
CA ARG A 18 -7.71 3.68 -14.95
C ARG A 18 -8.33 2.75 -13.89
N ASN A 19 -8.14 1.44 -14.02
CA ASN A 19 -8.65 0.46 -13.05
C ASN A 19 -8.01 0.62 -11.66
N ILE A 20 -6.74 1.01 -11.59
CA ILE A 20 -6.05 1.32 -10.33
C ILE A 20 -6.56 2.64 -9.75
N LEU A 21 -6.81 3.65 -10.59
CA LEU A 21 -7.41 4.92 -10.16
C LEU A 21 -8.81 4.71 -9.54
N GLN A 22 -9.66 3.94 -10.21
CA GLN A 22 -11.00 3.62 -9.70
C GLN A 22 -10.95 2.89 -8.35
N SER A 23 -10.06 1.91 -8.23
CA SER A 23 -9.83 1.20 -6.97
C SER A 23 -9.35 2.17 -5.87
N ARG A 24 -8.42 3.08 -6.19
CA ARG A 24 -7.92 4.11 -5.27
C ARG A 24 -9.01 5.09 -4.82
N GLU A 25 -9.93 5.45 -5.70
CA GLU A 25 -11.05 6.36 -5.41
C GLU A 25 -12.05 5.72 -4.43
N ARG A 26 -12.32 4.42 -4.53
CA ARG A 26 -13.18 3.70 -3.56
C ARG A 26 -12.66 3.73 -2.13
N ILE A 27 -11.35 3.87 -1.94
CA ILE A 27 -10.71 3.98 -0.62
C ILE A 27 -10.96 5.37 0.00
N ARG A 28 -11.19 6.41 -0.82
CA ARG A 28 -11.39 7.79 -0.35
C ARG A 28 -12.79 7.94 0.27
N LYS A 29 -12.96 7.50 1.52
CA LYS A 29 -14.19 7.64 2.31
C LYS A 29 -14.13 8.75 3.38
N THR A 30 -13.19 9.68 3.30
CA THR A 30 -13.08 10.74 4.32
C THR A 30 -12.79 12.09 3.65
N ASP A 31 -13.69 13.04 3.85
CA ASP A 31 -13.66 14.36 3.18
C ASP A 31 -12.45 15.23 3.57
N LEU A 32 -11.77 14.90 4.67
CA LEU A 32 -10.57 15.60 5.16
C LEU A 32 -9.28 15.29 4.35
N ASP A 33 -9.27 14.23 3.54
CA ASP A 33 -8.11 13.86 2.69
C ASP A 33 -8.10 14.60 1.33
N ILE A 34 -9.15 15.37 1.03
CA ILE A 34 -9.43 15.89 -0.32
C ILE A 34 -8.48 17.04 -0.72
N GLU A 35 -8.10 17.93 0.21
CA GLU A 35 -7.44 19.20 -0.15
C GLU A 35 -5.89 19.21 -0.05
N LEU A 36 -5.26 18.29 0.68
CA LEU A 36 -3.84 18.45 1.08
C LEU A 36 -2.88 17.33 0.61
N SER A 37 -3.36 16.36 -0.17
CA SER A 37 -2.62 15.12 -0.41
C SER A 37 -1.51 15.27 -1.47
N ASN A 38 -0.28 15.57 -1.04
CA ASN A 38 0.95 15.34 -1.81
C ASN A 38 1.32 13.84 -1.83
N GLU A 39 0.35 13.00 -2.23
CA GLU A 39 0.51 11.55 -2.28
C GLU A 39 1.61 11.15 -3.27
N LYS A 40 2.64 10.48 -2.74
CA LYS A 40 3.68 9.83 -3.55
C LYS A 40 3.25 8.41 -3.89
N VAL A 41 3.27 8.07 -5.18
CA VAL A 41 2.89 6.74 -5.66
C VAL A 41 4.15 5.93 -5.93
N MET A 42 4.34 4.85 -5.17
CA MET A 42 5.38 3.85 -5.41
C MET A 42 4.81 2.74 -6.29
N LEU A 43 5.47 2.47 -7.42
CA LEU A 43 5.09 1.40 -8.32
C LEU A 43 6.18 0.32 -8.33
N PHE A 44 5.82 -0.86 -7.83
CA PHE A 44 6.58 -2.08 -8.00
C PHE A 44 5.98 -2.92 -9.12
N ARG A 45 6.81 -3.43 -10.03
CA ARG A 45 6.40 -4.42 -11.03
C ARG A 45 7.30 -5.63 -10.94
N ASN A 46 6.67 -6.79 -10.95
CA ASN A 46 7.33 -8.08 -11.03
C ASN A 46 6.80 -8.82 -12.26
N GLN A 47 7.70 -9.22 -13.16
CA GLN A 47 7.38 -9.98 -14.35
C GLN A 47 8.22 -11.26 -14.38
N ILE A 48 7.54 -12.40 -14.41
CA ILE A 48 8.14 -13.71 -14.56
C ILE A 48 7.83 -14.23 -15.96
N THR A 49 8.85 -14.70 -16.67
CA THR A 49 8.72 -15.30 -17.99
C THR A 49 9.38 -16.67 -17.96
N LEU A 50 8.59 -17.72 -18.14
CA LEU A 50 9.10 -19.08 -18.27
C LEU A 50 9.56 -19.30 -19.72
N LEU A 51 10.77 -19.83 -19.92
CA LEU A 51 11.33 -20.08 -21.25
C LEU A 51 10.94 -21.45 -21.81
N ASN A 52 10.54 -22.37 -20.94
CA ASN A 52 10.07 -23.71 -21.30
C ASN A 52 8.57 -23.79 -21.05
N ASN A 53 7.87 -24.66 -21.80
CA ASN A 53 6.47 -24.92 -21.53
C ASN A 53 6.35 -25.63 -20.15
N PRO A 54 5.71 -25.01 -19.15
CA PRO A 54 5.53 -25.64 -17.84
C PRO A 54 4.79 -26.98 -17.92
N ASP A 55 3.94 -27.18 -18.94
CA ASP A 55 3.19 -28.43 -19.15
C ASP A 55 4.09 -29.61 -19.57
N GLN A 56 5.37 -29.37 -19.84
CA GLN A 56 6.36 -30.41 -20.19
C GLN A 56 7.26 -30.79 -19.01
N LEU A 57 7.00 -30.25 -17.82
CA LEU A 57 7.74 -30.53 -16.59
C LEU A 57 6.83 -31.33 -15.65
N ASP A 58 7.10 -32.63 -15.50
CA ASP A 58 6.28 -33.56 -14.70
C ASP A 58 6.11 -33.12 -13.24
N ASP A 59 7.05 -32.32 -12.69
CA ASP A 59 7.06 -31.85 -11.29
C ASP A 59 6.75 -30.35 -11.13
N PHE A 60 6.21 -29.67 -12.15
CA PHE A 60 5.92 -28.23 -12.04
C PHE A 60 4.59 -27.93 -11.36
N GLU A 61 4.63 -27.65 -10.06
CA GLU A 61 3.44 -27.25 -9.27
C GLU A 61 3.06 -25.77 -9.40
N GLY A 62 3.91 -24.96 -10.05
CA GLY A 62 3.69 -23.53 -10.24
C GLY A 62 4.82 -22.65 -9.70
N ILE A 63 4.54 -21.34 -9.61
CA ILE A 63 5.47 -20.36 -9.04
C ILE A 63 4.85 -19.74 -7.81
N THR A 64 5.50 -19.92 -6.66
CA THR A 64 5.14 -19.21 -5.43
C THR A 64 5.97 -17.94 -5.33
N GLN A 65 5.28 -16.79 -5.20
CA GLN A 65 5.93 -15.50 -5.01
C GLN A 65 5.56 -14.91 -3.65
N ILE A 66 6.58 -14.67 -2.82
CA ILE A 66 6.44 -14.01 -1.53
C ILE A 66 6.89 -12.56 -1.67
N LEU A 67 5.94 -11.62 -1.63
CA LEU A 67 6.23 -10.19 -1.63
C LEU A 67 6.36 -9.70 -0.20
N ARG A 68 7.54 -9.20 0.17
CA ARG A 68 7.79 -8.57 1.48
C ARG A 68 8.01 -7.08 1.30
N TYR A 69 7.08 -6.29 1.83
CA TYR A 69 7.19 -4.83 1.82
C TYR A 69 7.48 -4.31 3.23
N ASN A 70 8.68 -3.76 3.43
CA ASN A 70 9.07 -3.16 4.69
C ASN A 70 8.68 -1.67 4.72
N ILE A 71 7.75 -1.31 5.60
CA ILE A 71 7.31 0.09 5.78
C ILE A 71 8.05 0.81 6.91
N TRP A 72 8.88 0.11 7.68
CA TRP A 72 9.55 0.65 8.86
C TRP A 72 10.38 1.89 8.54
N ASP A 73 11.15 1.83 7.45
CA ASP A 73 12.01 2.94 7.03
C ASP A 73 11.20 4.16 6.58
N LEU A 74 9.96 3.95 6.11
CA LEU A 74 9.03 5.02 5.78
C LEU A 74 8.42 5.61 7.04
N THR A 75 8.06 4.79 8.02
CA THR A 75 7.44 5.25 9.27
C THR A 75 8.43 5.96 10.19
N LEU A 76 9.70 5.57 10.19
CA LEU A 76 10.74 6.25 10.98
C LEU A 76 11.03 7.67 10.49
N LYS A 77 10.94 7.89 9.18
CA LYS A 77 11.21 9.18 8.51
C LYS A 77 9.98 10.07 8.43
N ILE A 78 8.97 9.83 9.27
CA ILE A 78 7.80 10.70 9.36
C ILE A 78 8.21 11.99 10.07
N ASP A 79 8.04 13.12 9.37
CA ASP A 79 8.44 14.45 9.85
C ASP A 79 7.59 14.95 11.04
N ASP A 80 6.30 14.60 11.09
CA ASP A 80 5.34 15.13 12.09
C ASP A 80 4.58 13.98 12.80
N PRO A 81 5.27 13.13 13.59
CA PRO A 81 4.72 11.86 14.07
C PRO A 81 3.72 11.98 15.22
N GLU A 82 3.64 13.15 15.84
CA GLU A 82 2.87 13.41 17.04
C GLU A 82 2.01 14.66 16.86
N LYS A 83 0.93 14.78 17.64
CA LYS A 83 0.08 15.96 17.64
C LYS A 83 -0.34 16.26 19.07
N GLU A 84 -0.23 17.52 19.45
CA GLU A 84 -0.81 18.01 20.70
C GLU A 84 -2.31 18.19 20.52
N ILE A 85 -3.08 17.57 21.41
CA ILE A 85 -4.53 17.72 21.47
C ILE A 85 -4.88 18.28 22.85
N TYR A 86 -5.74 19.30 22.83
CA TYR A 86 -6.28 19.91 24.02
C TYR A 86 -7.73 19.43 24.19
N TYR A 87 -8.11 19.01 25.39
CA TYR A 87 -9.49 18.66 25.71
C TYR A 87 -9.89 19.24 27.06
N VAL A 88 -11.19 19.50 27.20
CA VAL A 88 -11.78 20.05 28.42
C VAL A 88 -12.09 18.90 29.38
N GLU A 89 -11.57 19.02 30.60
CA GLU A 89 -11.93 18.16 31.73
C GLU A 89 -12.73 19.00 32.76
N LYS A 90 -13.35 18.34 33.75
CA LYS A 90 -14.22 19.00 34.75
C LYS A 90 -13.59 20.23 35.44
N HIS A 91 -12.26 20.29 35.54
CA HIS A 91 -11.55 21.38 36.21
C HIS A 91 -10.38 21.95 35.38
N GLY A 92 -10.54 22.04 34.06
CA GLY A 92 -9.61 22.81 33.22
C GLY A 92 -9.31 22.19 31.86
N LEU A 93 -8.32 22.77 31.18
CA LEU A 93 -7.81 22.30 29.91
C LEU A 93 -6.66 21.32 30.15
N LYS A 94 -6.75 20.11 29.60
CA LYS A 94 -5.63 19.15 29.58
C LYS A 94 -5.04 19.05 28.18
N GLN A 95 -3.72 18.94 28.14
CA GLN A 95 -2.95 18.67 26.93
C GLN A 95 -2.51 17.21 26.94
N ILE A 96 -2.69 16.52 25.80
CA ILE A 96 -2.14 15.18 25.56
C ILE A 96 -1.39 15.17 24.23
N ILE A 97 -0.32 14.37 24.20
CA ILE A 97 0.42 14.08 22.97
C ILE A 97 -0.13 12.78 22.42
N VAL A 98 -0.59 12.80 21.16
CA VAL A 98 -1.08 11.62 20.46
C VAL A 98 -0.24 11.34 19.22
N ASN A 99 -0.06 10.05 18.91
CA ASN A 99 0.64 9.65 17.68
C ASN A 99 -0.27 9.85 16.48
N ARG A 100 0.23 10.52 15.45
CA ARG A 100 -0.46 10.59 14.16
C ARG A 100 -0.50 9.23 13.49
N VAL A 101 -1.60 8.98 12.80
CA VAL A 101 -1.84 7.77 12.01
C VAL A 101 -1.75 8.13 10.54
N TYR A 102 -0.92 7.40 9.82
CA TYR A 102 -0.70 7.51 8.38
C TYR A 102 -1.28 6.28 7.71
N TYR A 103 -1.94 6.51 6.58
CA TYR A 103 -2.55 5.45 5.78
C TYR A 103 -1.70 5.15 4.55
N PHE A 104 -1.23 3.92 4.45
CA PHE A 104 -0.62 3.37 3.24
C PHE A 104 -1.67 2.57 2.49
N HIS A 105 -1.86 2.88 1.20
CA HIS A 105 -2.75 2.13 0.32
C HIS A 105 -1.93 1.18 -0.55
N LEU A 106 -2.06 -0.11 -0.28
CA LEU A 106 -1.41 -1.17 -1.04
C LEU A 106 -2.42 -1.74 -2.03
N ILE A 107 -2.27 -1.38 -3.31
CA ILE A 107 -3.08 -1.92 -4.40
C ILE A 107 -2.24 -2.95 -5.15
N ILE A 108 -2.66 -4.21 -5.12
CA ILE A 108 -1.98 -5.32 -5.78
C ILE A 108 -2.80 -5.72 -6.99
N ARG A 109 -2.16 -5.75 -8.15
CA ARG A 109 -2.75 -6.26 -9.39
C ARG A 109 -1.95 -7.47 -9.85
N TYR A 110 -2.64 -8.56 -10.11
CA TYR A 110 -2.05 -9.80 -10.64
C TYR A 110 -3.00 -10.46 -11.64
N LEU A 111 -2.49 -11.42 -12.40
CA LEU A 111 -3.26 -12.18 -13.39
C LEU A 111 -3.59 -13.57 -12.82
N VAL A 112 -4.84 -13.99 -12.98
CA VAL A 112 -5.31 -15.35 -12.67
C VAL A 112 -6.11 -15.83 -13.87
N ASN A 113 -5.70 -16.92 -14.51
CA ASN A 113 -6.39 -17.50 -15.67
C ASN A 113 -6.71 -16.46 -16.77
N GLY A 114 -5.75 -15.58 -17.06
CA GLY A 114 -5.89 -14.49 -18.04
C GLY A 114 -6.72 -13.29 -17.57
N GLN A 115 -7.35 -13.35 -16.39
CA GLN A 115 -8.14 -12.27 -15.83
C GLN A 115 -7.31 -11.43 -14.85
N SER A 116 -7.48 -10.11 -14.91
CA SER A 116 -6.82 -9.19 -13.99
C SER A 116 -7.59 -9.11 -12.68
N VAL A 117 -6.95 -9.54 -11.60
CA VAL A 117 -7.45 -9.40 -10.23
C VAL A 117 -6.80 -8.19 -9.58
N ILE A 118 -7.59 -7.41 -8.84
CA ILE A 118 -7.10 -6.27 -8.06
C ILE A 118 -7.55 -6.49 -6.61
N THR A 119 -6.60 -6.46 -5.69
CA THR A 119 -6.86 -6.45 -4.25
C THR A 119 -6.28 -5.20 -3.63
N THR A 120 -6.99 -4.65 -2.65
CA THR A 120 -6.64 -3.37 -2.04
C THR A 120 -6.59 -3.53 -0.53
N HIS A 121 -5.50 -3.09 0.05
CA HIS A 121 -5.32 -3.09 1.50
C HIS A 121 -5.01 -1.67 1.99
N ARG A 122 -5.58 -1.32 3.13
CA ARG A 122 -5.21 -0.11 3.87
C ARG A 122 -4.43 -0.50 5.10
N ILE A 123 -3.22 0.03 5.21
CA ILE A 123 -2.34 -0.17 6.36
C ILE A 123 -2.31 1.15 7.13
N ALA A 124 -2.89 1.16 8.31
CA ALA A 124 -2.81 2.27 9.25
C ALA A 124 -1.55 2.08 10.10
N ALA A 125 -0.63 3.05 10.07
CA ALA A 125 0.61 2.98 10.83
C ALA A 125 0.93 4.31 11.51
N SER A 126 1.75 4.24 12.55
CA SER A 126 2.37 5.38 13.23
C SER A 126 3.89 5.17 13.24
N LYS A 127 4.66 6.17 13.66
CA LYS A 127 6.14 6.15 13.62
C LYS A 127 6.79 4.83 14.06
N GLN A 128 6.26 4.19 15.09
CA GLN A 128 6.85 3.00 15.72
C GLN A 128 6.06 1.70 15.50
N ARG A 129 4.86 1.75 14.90
CA ARG A 129 4.04 0.53 14.79
C ARG A 129 2.98 0.60 13.70
N ILE A 130 2.70 -0.56 13.12
CA ILE A 130 1.43 -0.83 12.43
C ILE A 130 0.32 -0.85 13.47
N LYS A 131 -0.74 -0.08 13.21
CA LYS A 131 -1.94 -0.01 14.04
C LYS A 131 -2.99 -1.00 13.55
N ARG A 132 -3.16 -1.11 12.23
CA ARG A 132 -4.20 -1.97 11.61
C ARG A 132 -3.90 -2.25 10.15
N ILE A 133 -4.36 -3.40 9.65
CA ILE A 133 -4.38 -3.76 8.24
C ILE A 133 -5.82 -4.17 7.89
N GLU A 134 -6.36 -3.61 6.81
CA GLU A 134 -7.74 -3.86 6.38
C GLU A 134 -7.75 -4.20 4.90
N LEU A 135 -8.49 -5.26 4.53
CA LEU A 135 -8.88 -5.51 3.14
C LEU A 135 -10.01 -4.55 2.78
N ILE A 136 -9.88 -3.85 1.65
CA ILE A 136 -10.91 -2.98 1.11
C ILE A 136 -11.60 -3.73 -0.03
N GLN A 137 -12.90 -4.00 0.16
CA GLN A 137 -13.80 -4.60 -0.82
C GLN A 137 -14.50 -3.52 -1.64
#